data_AF-A0A392Q2K2-F1
#
_entry.id   AF-A0A392Q2K2-F1
#
_cell.length_a   1.000
_cell.length_b   1.000
_cell.length_c   1.000
_cell.angle_alpha   90.00
_cell.angle_beta   90.00
_cell.angle_gamma   90.00
#
_symmetry.space_group_name_H-M   'P 1'
#
loop_
_entity.id
_entity.type
_entity.pdbx_description
1 polymer ?
#
loop_
_entity_poly.entity_id
_entity_poly.type
_entity_poly.pdbx_seq_one_letter_code
_entity_poly.pdbx_strand_id
1 'polypeptide(L)' 'MLVEGLKSLVDVGGGIGTMTKVIAKSFPNTECIVFDLPHVVDGLQGNGNIKYVGGDMFEAIPPTQSILLK' A
#
# COMPACT_ATOMS: atom_id res chain seq x y z
N MET A 1 6.40 -20.80 5.49
CA MET A 1 6.78 -19.40 5.78
C MET A 1 6.02 -18.56 4.76
N LEU A 2 5.02 -17.76 5.17
CA LEU A 2 3.93 -17.24 4.32
C LEU A 2 4.33 -16.17 3.28
N VAL A 3 5.61 -15.83 3.12
CA VAL A 3 6.04 -14.56 2.50
C VAL A 3 7.16 -14.69 1.46
N GLU A 4 7.55 -15.90 1.06
CA GLU A 4 8.43 -16.05 -0.11
C GLU A 4 7.67 -15.64 -1.38
N GLY A 5 8.10 -14.55 -2.03
CA GLY A 5 7.59 -14.13 -3.34
C GLY A 5 6.49 -13.07 -3.36
N LEU A 6 6.29 -12.30 -2.28
CA LEU A 6 5.40 -11.14 -2.32
C LEU A 6 6.02 -10.02 -3.17
N LYS A 7 5.50 -9.80 -4.38
CA LYS A 7 6.02 -8.77 -5.31
C LYS A 7 5.31 -7.43 -5.18
N SER A 8 4.01 -7.44 -4.90
CA SER A 8 3.22 -6.22 -4.74
C SER A 8 2.15 -6.38 -3.65
N LEU A 9 1.92 -5.29 -2.92
CA LEU A 9 0.91 -5.18 -1.86
C LEU A 9 0.16 -3.84 -2.01
N VAL A 10 -1.16 -3.89 -1.89
CA VAL A 10 -1.99 -2.69 -1.68
C VAL A 10 -2.61 -2.76 -0.29
N ASP A 11 -2.43 -1.71 0.50
CA ASP A 11 -3.03 -1.48 1.82
C ASP A 11 -4.21 -0.53 1.66
N VAL A 12 -5.42 -1.11 1.59
CA VAL A 12 -6.69 -0.41 1.36
C VAL A 12 -7.23 0.12 2.68
N GLY A 13 -7.55 1.42 2.72
CA GLY A 13 -7.87 2.11 3.98
C GLY A 13 -6.63 2.32 4.86
N GLY A 14 -5.45 2.35 4.23
CA GLY A 14 -4.16 2.36 4.92
C GLY A 14 -3.82 3.70 5.60
N GLY A 15 -4.58 4.76 5.37
CA GLY A 15 -4.38 6.10 5.92
C GLY A 15 -2.99 6.64 5.62
N ILE A 16 -2.22 6.96 6.67
CA ILE A 16 -0.83 7.44 6.55
C ILE A 16 0.20 6.31 6.31
N GLY A 17 -0.26 5.07 6.11
CA GLY A 17 0.57 3.92 5.73
C GLY A 17 1.42 3.33 6.86
N THR A 18 0.98 3.42 8.12
CA THR A 18 1.77 2.93 9.27
C THR A 18 2.12 1.45 9.14
N MET A 19 1.15 0.61 8.75
CA MET A 19 1.42 -0.82 8.58
C MET A 19 2.26 -1.10 7.35
N THR A 20 1.92 -0.45 6.23
CA THR A 20 2.71 -0.52 5.00
C THR A 20 4.18 -0.18 5.22
N LYS A 21 4.52 0.81 6.05
CA LYS A 21 5.92 1.16 6.38
C LYS A 21 6.69 0.02 7.06
N VAL A 22 6.03 -0.72 7.95
CA VAL A 22 6.64 -1.89 8.62
C VAL A 22 6.85 -3.04 7.62
N ILE A 23 5.89 -3.27 6.74
CA ILE A 23 5.96 -4.32 5.72
C ILE A 23 7.05 -3.97 4.71
N ALA A 24 7.05 -2.75 4.18
CA ALA A 24 8.05 -2.26 3.23
C ALA A 24 9.49 -2.38 3.75
N LYS A 25 9.69 -2.14 5.06
CA LYS A 25 10.99 -2.34 5.73
C LYS A 25 11.38 -3.83 5.84
N SER A 26 10.40 -4.71 6.03
CA SER A 26 10.63 -6.16 6.15
C SER A 26 10.82 -6.83 4.78
N PHE A 27 10.21 -6.26 3.73
CA PHE A 27 10.24 -6.76 2.36
C PHE A 27 10.65 -5.63 1.39
N PRO A 28 11.95 -5.26 1.36
CA PRO A 28 12.43 -4.11 0.58
C PRO A 28 12.25 -4.26 -0.94
N ASN A 29 12.03 -5.50 -1.42
CA ASN A 29 11.81 -5.80 -2.83
C ASN A 29 10.33 -5.86 -3.23
N THR A 30 9.41 -5.66 -2.29
CA THR A 30 7.97 -5.63 -2.53
C THR A 30 7.53 -4.21 -2.84
N GLU A 31 6.82 -4.01 -3.95
CA GLU A 31 6.15 -2.73 -4.20
C GLU A 31 4.94 -2.59 -3.27
N CYS A 32 4.86 -1.49 -2.52
CA CYS A 32 3.77 -1.25 -1.59
C CYS A 32 3.00 0.01 -1.99
N ILE A 33 1.68 -0.10 -2.06
CA ILE A 33 0.77 1.02 -2.30
C ILE A 33 -0.11 1.18 -1.08
N VAL A 34 -0.11 2.38 -0.49
CA VAL A 34 -1.14 2.81 0.45
C VAL A 34 -2.27 3.41 -0.38
N PHE A 35 -3.46 2.81 -0.30
CA PHE A 35 -4.64 3.24 -1.05
C PHE A 35 -5.73 3.71 -0.10
N ASP A 36 -6.13 4.96 -0.22
CA ASP A 36 -7.16 5.58 0.60
C ASP A 36 -7.87 6.69 -0.19
N LEU A 37 -8.83 7.38 0.43
CA LEU A 37 -9.52 8.49 -0.21
C LEU A 37 -8.52 9.60 -0.59
N PRO A 38 -8.75 10.33 -1.69
CA PRO A 38 -7.79 11.34 -2.18
C PRO A 38 -7.38 12.37 -1.13
N HIS A 39 -8.30 12.82 -0.28
CA HIS A 39 -8.02 13.79 0.77
C HIS A 39 -7.20 13.24 1.94
N VAL A 40 -7.18 11.90 2.13
CA VAL A 40 -6.42 11.24 3.21
C VAL A 40 -4.94 11.15 2.83
N VAL A 41 -4.66 10.87 1.55
CA VAL A 41 -3.29 10.73 1.05
C VAL A 41 -2.70 12.02 0.46
N ASP A 42 -3.48 13.11 0.47
CA ASP A 42 -3.01 14.40 -0.03
C ASP A 42 -1.78 14.89 0.76
N GLY A 43 -0.79 15.41 0.04
CA GLY A 43 0.50 15.83 0.60
C GLY A 43 1.41 14.71 1.11
N LEU A 44 0.98 13.43 1.09
CA LEU A 44 1.85 12.32 1.48
C LEU A 44 2.83 11.98 0.35
N GLN A 45 4.10 11.94 0.70
CA GLN A 45 5.17 11.54 -0.22
C GLN A 45 5.61 10.12 0.07
N GLY A 46 5.66 9.31 -0.98
CA GLY A 46 6.23 7.98 -0.94
C GLY A 46 7.73 8.00 -0.59
N ASN A 47 8.23 6.91 -0.03
CA ASN A 47 9.65 6.72 0.23
C ASN A 47 10.04 5.28 -0.09
N GLY A 48 11.12 5.11 -0.85
CA GLY A 48 11.61 3.80 -1.28
C GLY A 48 10.57 3.05 -2.12
N ASN A 49 10.15 1.89 -1.64
CA ASN A 49 9.17 1.01 -2.27
C ASN A 49 7.70 1.32 -1.91
N ILE A 50 7.42 2.45 -1.23
CA ILE A 50 6.07 2.86 -0.84
C ILE A 50 5.55 3.97 -1.77
N LYS A 51 4.33 3.81 -2.26
CA LYS A 51 3.56 4.82 -2.99
C LYS A 51 2.25 5.12 -2.26
N TYR A 52 1.74 6.33 -2.41
CA TYR A 52 0.42 6.73 -1.94
C TYR A 52 -0.48 6.98 -3.15
N VAL A 53 -1.67 6.39 -3.16
CA VAL A 53 -2.63 6.50 -4.27
C VAL A 53 -4.00 6.84 -3.69
N GLY A 54 -4.59 7.92 -4.20
CA GLY A 54 -5.93 8.33 -3.84
C GLY A 54 -6.98 7.68 -4.75
N GLY A 55 -8.07 7.18 -4.20
CA GLY A 55 -9.21 6.67 -4.98
C GLY A 55 -10.35 6.14 -4.11
N ASP A 56 -11.29 5.44 -4.75
CA ASP A 56 -12.40 4.77 -4.08
C ASP A 56 -12.32 3.25 -4.32
N MET A 57 -12.22 2.48 -3.23
CA MET A 57 -12.12 1.01 -3.28
C MET A 57 -13.40 0.34 -3.79
N PHE A 58 -14.55 1.01 -3.70
CA PHE A 58 -15.81 0.52 -4.24
C PHE A 58 -15.89 0.67 -5.76
N GLU A 59 -15.08 1.56 -6.35
CA GLU A 59 -14.94 1.70 -7.79
C GLU A 59 -13.83 0.81 -8.34
N ALA A 60 -12.60 0.96 -7.84
CA ALA A 60 -11.46 0.18 -8.27
C ALA A 60 -10.32 0.19 -7.24
N ILE A 61 -9.61 -0.93 -7.14
CA ILE A 61 -8.38 -1.06 -6.36
C ILE A 61 -7.20 -1.18 -7.34
N PRO A 62 -6.05 -0.54 -7.06
CA PRO A 62 -4.85 -0.70 -7.89
C PRO A 62 -4.46 -2.18 -8.08
N PRO A 63 -3.99 -2.59 -9.27
CA PRO A 63 -3.55 -3.96 -9.52
C PRO A 63 -2.43 -4.39 -8.58
N THR A 64 -2.58 -5.56 -7.96
CA THR A 64 -1.61 -6.09 -6.99
C THR A 64 -1.73 -7.60 -6.85
N GLN A 65 -0.66 -8.25 -6.39
CA GLN A 65 -0.68 -9.67 -6.02
C GLN A 65 -1.43 -9.91 -4.71
N SER A 66 -1.44 -8.93 -3.81
CA SER A 66 -2.04 -9.09 -2.48
C SER A 66 -2.63 -7.79 -1.97
N ILE A 67 -3.70 -7.93 -1.19
CA ILE A 67 -4.43 -6.83 -0.56
C ILE A 67 -4.38 -7.03 0.95
N LEU A 68 -4.00 -5.97 1.65
CA LEU A 68 -4.26 -5.79 3.07
C LEU A 68 -5.47 -4.85 3.17
N LEU A 69 -6.50 -5.27 3.90
CA LEU A 69 -7.70 -4.48 4.12
C LEU A 69 -7.82 -4.17 5.61
N LYS A 70 -8.08 -2.91 5.92
CA LYS A 70 -8.36 -2.42 7.28
C LYS A 70 -9.81 -2.04 7.47
#